data_AF-A0A0C9ZVQ7-F1
#
_entry.id   AF-A0A0C9ZVQ7-F1
#
_cell.length_a   1.000
_cell.length_b   1.000
_cell.length_c   1.000
_cell.angle_alpha   90.00
_cell.angle_beta   90.00
_cell.angle_gamma   90.00
#
_symmetry.space_group_name_H-M   'P 1'
#
loop_
_entity.id
_entity.type
_entity.pdbx_description
1 polymer ?
#
loop_
_entity_poly.entity_id
_entity_poly.type
_entity_poly.pdbx_seq_one_letter_code
_entity_poly.pdbx_strand_id
1 'polypeptide(L)'
;MAGAEPAAPANIVKWVNEQYPRPALDPVWLRDCCSWIASSYSLSPTDFPQFCSHVTSQFLQSSLADSTLPNTGLPPNIRTVKRARLTGLPCLVEIRAISDIGIGAFNLMNVRQNRMDRADLAGLVREDEEGAEEDEGPVPKYPRGMLRLELSDGFTTVEAVEYRSIPQLELGVTPLGYKVCMVSRFVSF
;
A
#
# COMPACT_ATOMS: atom_id res chain seq x y z
N MET A 1 -13.90 25.42 29.22
CA MET A 1 -13.31 26.12 28.07
C MET A 1 -12.53 25.08 27.27
N ALA A 2 -13.07 24.60 26.15
CA ALA A 2 -12.33 23.70 25.28
C ALA A 2 -11.28 24.53 24.53
N GLY A 3 -10.01 24.32 24.84
CA GLY A 3 -8.91 24.90 24.07
C GLY A 3 -8.99 24.35 22.65
N ALA A 4 -9.00 25.23 21.66
CA ALA A 4 -8.92 24.81 20.27
C ALA A 4 -7.59 24.06 20.09
N GLU A 5 -7.65 22.76 19.83
CA GLU A 5 -6.46 21.97 19.50
C GLU A 5 -5.78 22.59 18.27
N PRO A 6 -4.45 22.74 18.27
CA PRO A 6 -3.75 23.39 17.18
C PRO A 6 -3.98 22.61 15.88
N ALA A 7 -4.43 23.29 14.83
CA ALA A 7 -4.60 22.68 13.52
C ALA A 7 -3.26 22.28 12.89
N ALA A 8 -3.28 21.33 11.96
CA ALA A 8 -2.11 20.97 11.17
C ALA A 8 -1.53 22.20 10.41
N PRO A 9 -0.21 22.32 10.25
CA PRO A 9 0.40 23.44 9.53
C PRO A 9 -0.13 23.58 8.10
N ALA A 10 -0.59 24.79 7.73
CA ALA A 10 -1.29 25.01 6.46
C ALA A 10 -0.46 24.69 5.21
N ASN A 11 0.86 24.90 5.28
CA ASN A 11 1.80 24.53 4.23
C ASN A 11 1.84 23.02 3.98
N ILE A 12 1.81 22.22 5.06
CA ILE A 12 1.80 20.74 4.98
C ILE A 12 0.46 20.25 4.44
N VAL A 13 -0.66 20.80 4.93
CA VAL A 13 -2.00 20.46 4.43
C VAL A 13 -2.11 20.70 2.93
N LYS A 14 -1.66 21.88 2.45
CA LYS A 14 -1.67 22.21 1.03
C LYS A 14 -0.85 21.22 0.22
N TRP A 15 0.38 20.93 0.66
CA TRP A 15 1.29 20.04 -0.04
C TRP A 15 0.77 18.59 -0.11
N VAL A 16 0.22 18.07 0.99
CA VAL A 16 -0.38 16.73 1.02
C VAL A 16 -1.52 16.64 -0.01
N ASN A 17 -2.41 17.63 -0.05
CA ASN A 17 -3.54 17.64 -0.98
C ASN A 17 -3.09 17.77 -2.45
N GLU A 18 -1.93 18.37 -2.71
CA GLU A 18 -1.33 18.43 -4.05
C GLU A 18 -0.70 17.08 -4.46
N GLN A 19 -0.04 16.38 -3.52
CA GLN A 19 0.62 15.10 -3.79
C GLN A 19 -0.36 13.90 -3.81
N TYR A 20 -1.32 13.91 -2.89
CA TYR A 20 -2.31 12.85 -2.67
C TYR A 20 -3.72 13.46 -2.70
N PRO A 21 -4.23 13.81 -3.90
CA PRO A 21 -5.49 14.51 -4.02
C PRO A 21 -6.71 13.67 -3.62
N ARG A 22 -6.60 12.33 -3.71
CA ARG A 22 -7.66 11.39 -3.31
C ARG A 22 -7.06 10.10 -2.73
N PRO A 23 -7.67 9.50 -1.69
CA PRO A 23 -8.67 10.11 -0.80
C PRO A 23 -8.08 11.32 -0.04
N ALA A 24 -8.94 12.20 0.45
CA ALA A 24 -8.53 13.32 1.29
C ALA A 24 -8.05 12.78 2.64
N LEU A 25 -6.90 13.25 3.13
CA LEU A 25 -6.41 12.89 4.46
C LEU A 25 -7.36 13.42 5.54
N ASP A 26 -7.49 12.64 6.62
CA ASP A 26 -8.17 13.10 7.82
C ASP A 26 -7.35 14.23 8.47
N PRO A 27 -7.92 15.44 8.65
CA PRO A 27 -7.23 16.55 9.30
C PRO A 27 -6.82 16.25 10.75
N VAL A 28 -7.56 15.40 11.46
CA VAL A 28 -7.24 14.98 12.83
C VAL A 28 -5.99 14.10 12.79
N TRP A 29 -5.99 13.07 11.95
CA TRP A 29 -4.83 12.20 11.74
C TRP A 29 -3.58 13.00 11.32
N LEU A 30 -3.71 13.92 10.36
CA LEU A 30 -2.58 14.70 9.86
C LEU A 30 -2.00 15.62 10.93
N ARG A 31 -2.85 16.24 11.76
CA ARG A 31 -2.43 17.05 12.90
C ARG A 31 -1.63 16.19 13.88
N ASP A 32 -2.17 15.06 14.29
CA ASP A 32 -1.55 14.19 15.28
C ASP A 32 -0.22 13.63 14.75
N CYS A 33 -0.16 13.31 13.46
CA CYS A 33 1.07 12.94 12.75
C CYS A 33 2.10 14.09 12.78
N CYS A 34 1.69 15.32 12.48
CA CYS A 34 2.58 16.49 12.52
C CYS A 34 3.13 16.74 13.92
N SER A 35 2.28 16.65 14.95
CA SER A 35 2.68 16.80 16.35
C SER A 35 3.68 15.71 16.76
N TRP A 36 3.43 14.46 16.37
CA TRP A 36 4.33 13.35 16.63
C TRP A 36 5.68 13.48 15.91
N ILE A 37 5.70 13.94 14.65
CA ILE A 37 6.95 14.19 13.92
C ILE A 37 7.75 15.29 14.59
N ALA A 38 7.08 16.40 14.94
CA ALA A 38 7.73 17.53 15.61
C ALA A 38 8.36 17.12 16.95
N SER A 39 7.66 16.30 17.75
CA SER A 39 8.20 15.81 19.03
C SER A 39 9.29 14.75 18.87
N SER A 40 9.13 13.82 17.92
CA SER A 40 10.00 12.64 17.81
C SER A 40 11.32 12.96 17.12
N TYR A 41 11.30 13.84 16.12
CA TYR A 41 12.49 14.21 15.35
C TYR A 41 13.03 15.60 15.72
N SER A 42 12.40 16.31 16.66
CA SER A 42 12.73 17.70 17.00
C SER A 42 12.75 18.63 15.77
N LEU A 43 11.87 18.36 14.80
CA LEU A 43 11.76 19.10 13.55
C LEU A 43 10.68 20.17 13.65
N SER A 44 10.94 21.31 13.02
CA SER A 44 9.92 22.35 12.85
C SER A 44 9.20 22.17 11.50
N PRO A 45 7.91 22.54 11.37
CA PRO A 45 7.22 22.61 10.08
C PRO A 45 7.88 23.56 9.06
N THR A 46 8.86 24.38 9.49
CA THR A 46 9.73 25.18 8.62
C THR A 46 10.79 24.36 7.89
N ASP A 47 11.17 23.20 8.43
CA ASP A 47 12.11 22.24 7.83
C ASP A 47 11.39 21.38 6.78
N PHE A 48 10.72 22.08 5.86
CA PHE A 48 9.64 21.58 5.03
C PHE A 48 9.98 20.30 4.25
N PRO A 49 11.14 20.19 3.56
CA PRO A 49 11.45 18.98 2.79
C PRO A 49 11.58 17.72 3.66
N GLN A 50 12.27 17.83 4.80
CA GLN A 50 12.48 16.71 5.71
C GLN A 50 11.17 16.35 6.41
N PHE A 51 10.40 17.36 6.83
CA PHE A 51 9.10 17.17 7.45
C PHE A 51 8.13 16.44 6.51
N CYS A 52 8.02 16.89 5.25
CA CYS A 52 7.19 16.25 4.21
C CYS A 52 7.61 14.80 3.95
N SER A 53 8.91 14.48 3.98
CA SER A 53 9.39 13.10 3.84
C SER A 53 8.88 12.19 4.97
N HIS A 54 8.94 12.66 6.22
CA HIS A 54 8.40 11.90 7.36
C HIS A 54 6.87 11.77 7.30
N VAL A 55 6.15 12.82 6.90
CA VAL A 55 4.69 12.76 6.69
C VAL A 55 4.35 11.71 5.62
N THR A 56 5.05 11.71 4.48
CA THR A 56 4.87 10.68 3.44
C THR A 56 5.14 9.29 3.97
N SER A 57 6.24 9.10 4.70
CA SER A 57 6.59 7.80 5.27
C SER A 57 5.48 7.28 6.19
N GLN A 58 4.99 8.11 7.10
CA GLN A 58 3.89 7.76 8.01
C GLN A 58 2.60 7.46 7.25
N PHE A 59 2.25 8.31 6.27
CA PHE A 59 1.02 8.13 5.51
C PHE A 59 1.04 6.83 4.70
N LEU A 60 2.13 6.55 3.97
CA LEU A 60 2.22 5.35 3.14
C LEU A 60 2.26 4.04 3.95
N GLN A 61 2.74 4.10 5.20
CA GLN A 61 2.79 2.96 6.12
C GLN A 61 1.50 2.77 6.93
N SER A 62 0.69 3.81 7.10
CA SER A 62 -0.60 3.74 7.79
C SER A 62 -1.69 3.04 6.97
N SER A 63 -2.76 2.56 7.61
CA SER A 63 -3.96 2.15 6.88
C SER A 63 -4.69 3.38 6.33
N LEU A 64 -5.21 3.30 5.09
CA LEU A 64 -6.04 4.36 4.54
C LEU A 64 -7.34 4.55 5.34
N ALA A 65 -7.85 3.50 6.00
CA ALA A 65 -9.06 3.60 6.81
C ALA A 65 -8.89 4.54 8.02
N ASP A 66 -7.68 4.62 8.57
CA ASP A 66 -7.36 5.43 9.77
C ASP A 66 -6.86 6.83 9.42
N SER A 67 -6.32 7.01 8.21
CA SER A 67 -5.61 8.23 7.80
C SER A 67 -6.40 9.10 6.82
N THR A 68 -7.56 8.65 6.36
CA THR A 68 -8.32 9.32 5.29
C THR A 68 -9.79 9.49 5.62
N LEU A 69 -10.47 10.36 4.88
CA LEU A 69 -11.90 10.63 5.06
C LEU A 69 -12.76 9.75 4.14
N PRO A 70 -13.91 9.27 4.63
CA PRO A 70 -14.84 8.49 3.82
C PRO A 70 -15.41 9.30 2.65
N ASN A 71 -15.71 8.62 1.54
CA ASN A 71 -16.30 9.20 0.32
C ASN A 71 -15.43 10.25 -0.40
N THR A 72 -14.12 10.29 -0.14
CA THR A 72 -13.19 11.22 -0.81
C THR A 72 -12.23 10.54 -1.80
N GLY A 73 -12.21 9.20 -1.83
CA GLY A 73 -11.39 8.40 -2.73
C GLY A 73 -12.15 7.91 -3.97
N LEU A 74 -12.45 6.61 -3.97
CA LEU A 74 -13.20 5.93 -5.01
C LEU A 74 -14.68 6.36 -5.01
N PRO A 75 -15.35 6.39 -6.17
CA PRO A 75 -16.78 6.66 -6.23
C PRO A 75 -17.59 5.63 -5.43
N PRO A 76 -18.59 6.04 -4.62
CA PRO A 76 -19.33 5.12 -3.75
C PRO A 76 -20.13 4.08 -4.54
N ASN A 77 -20.49 4.39 -5.78
CA ASN A 77 -21.24 3.50 -6.67
C ASN A 77 -20.34 2.60 -7.53
N ILE A 78 -19.01 2.60 -7.34
CA ILE A 78 -18.05 1.90 -8.21
C ILE A 78 -18.38 0.42 -8.43
N ARG A 79 -18.91 -0.26 -7.41
CA ARG A 79 -19.31 -1.68 -7.47
C ARG A 79 -20.55 -1.95 -8.33
N THR A 80 -21.42 -0.96 -8.45
CA THR A 80 -22.71 -1.10 -9.17
C THR A 80 -22.60 -0.81 -10.66
N VAL A 81 -21.57 -0.06 -11.05
CA VAL A 81 -21.37 0.37 -12.44
C VAL A 81 -20.67 -0.73 -13.23
N LYS A 82 -21.37 -1.32 -14.21
CA LYS A 82 -20.85 -2.48 -14.97
C LYS A 82 -19.78 -2.14 -16.00
N ARG A 83 -19.84 -0.95 -16.61
CA ARG A 83 -18.94 -0.52 -17.69
C ARG A 83 -18.71 0.99 -17.61
N ALA A 84 -17.67 1.38 -16.89
CA ALA A 84 -17.22 2.75 -16.85
C ALA A 84 -15.70 2.82 -16.81
N ARG A 85 -15.18 4.01 -17.09
CA ARG A 85 -13.79 4.36 -16.83
C ARG A 85 -13.75 5.26 -15.60
N LEU A 86 -12.81 4.98 -14.70
CA LEU A 86 -12.46 5.91 -13.65
C LEU A 86 -11.74 7.10 -14.29
N THR A 87 -12.23 8.30 -14.03
CA THR A 87 -11.67 9.57 -14.51
C THR A 87 -11.42 10.52 -13.34
N GLY A 88 -10.72 11.62 -13.61
CA GLY A 88 -10.40 12.66 -12.63
C GLY A 88 -8.99 12.54 -12.05
N LEU A 89 -8.81 13.13 -10.86
CA LEU A 89 -7.52 13.22 -10.17
C LEU A 89 -6.98 11.83 -9.79
N PRO A 90 -5.66 11.67 -9.63
CA PRO A 90 -5.09 10.43 -9.11
C PRO A 90 -5.76 9.98 -7.81
N CYS A 91 -5.94 8.67 -7.64
CA CYS A 91 -6.51 8.09 -6.42
C CYS A 91 -5.54 7.09 -5.83
N LEU A 92 -5.09 7.33 -4.60
CA LEU A 92 -4.30 6.39 -3.83
C LEU A 92 -5.22 5.30 -3.27
N VAL A 93 -4.81 4.06 -3.44
CA VAL A 93 -5.47 2.88 -2.88
C VAL A 93 -4.43 1.98 -2.23
N GLU A 94 -4.87 1.12 -1.33
CA GLU A 94 -4.05 0.09 -0.70
C GLU A 94 -4.46 -1.31 -1.17
N ILE A 95 -3.48 -2.19 -1.33
CA ILE A 95 -3.70 -3.59 -1.67
C ILE A 95 -4.11 -4.35 -0.40
N ARG A 96 -5.37 -4.77 -0.33
CA ARG A 96 -5.93 -5.58 0.77
C ARG A 96 -5.70 -7.07 0.56
N ALA A 97 -5.71 -7.53 -0.69
CA ALA A 97 -5.42 -8.91 -1.05
C ALA A 97 -4.74 -8.98 -2.43
N ILE A 98 -3.90 -9.99 -2.61
CA ILE A 98 -3.22 -10.31 -3.87
C ILE A 98 -3.26 -11.82 -4.09
N SER A 99 -3.60 -12.23 -5.31
CA SER A 99 -3.61 -13.63 -5.74
C SER A 99 -3.27 -13.72 -7.22
N ASP A 100 -2.71 -14.83 -7.68
CA ASP A 100 -2.58 -15.11 -9.12
C ASP A 100 -3.77 -15.98 -9.56
N ILE A 101 -4.49 -15.54 -10.59
CA ILE A 101 -5.63 -16.24 -11.18
C ILE A 101 -5.33 -16.81 -12.57
N GLY A 102 -4.13 -16.58 -13.10
CA GLY A 102 -3.66 -17.18 -14.35
C GLY A 102 -3.00 -18.54 -14.15
N ILE A 103 -2.61 -18.87 -12.92
CA ILE A 103 -2.03 -20.16 -12.53
C ILE A 103 -3.01 -20.96 -11.68
N GLY A 104 -3.02 -22.29 -11.85
CA GLY A 104 -3.82 -23.19 -11.01
C GLY A 104 -3.46 -23.09 -9.53
N ALA A 105 -4.47 -22.98 -8.66
CA ALA A 105 -4.30 -22.85 -7.21
C ALA A 105 -3.45 -23.97 -6.60
N PHE A 106 -3.55 -25.19 -7.12
CA PHE A 106 -2.72 -26.32 -6.69
C PHE A 106 -1.22 -26.07 -6.89
N ASN A 107 -0.82 -25.51 -8.03
CA ASN A 107 0.58 -25.17 -8.28
C ASN A 107 1.07 -24.06 -7.35
N LEU A 108 0.23 -23.05 -7.09
CA LEU A 108 0.55 -21.99 -6.12
C LEU A 108 0.70 -22.57 -4.71
N MET A 109 -0.15 -23.50 -4.30
CA MET A 109 -0.05 -24.16 -3.00
C MET A 109 1.22 -25.00 -2.87
N ASN A 110 1.62 -25.74 -3.91
CA ASN A 110 2.88 -26.50 -3.88
C ASN A 110 4.10 -25.58 -3.73
N VAL A 111 4.14 -24.47 -4.47
CA VAL A 111 5.22 -23.48 -4.30
C VAL A 111 5.19 -22.87 -2.90
N ARG A 112 4.01 -22.57 -2.36
CA ARG A 112 3.88 -22.09 -0.99
C ARG A 112 4.41 -23.10 0.03
N GLN A 113 4.04 -24.37 -0.09
CA GLN A 113 4.47 -25.42 0.83
C GLN A 113 5.99 -25.55 0.80
N ASN A 114 6.59 -25.64 -0.39
CA ASN A 114 8.05 -25.69 -0.54
C ASN A 114 8.76 -24.47 0.09
N ARG A 115 8.16 -23.27 -0.01
CA ARG A 115 8.69 -22.06 0.66
C ARG A 115 8.60 -22.15 2.18
N MET A 116 7.54 -22.75 2.73
CA MET A 116 7.36 -22.93 4.16
C MET A 116 8.32 -23.98 4.71
N ASP A 117 8.39 -25.15 4.07
CA ASP A 117 9.27 -26.26 4.48
C ASP A 117 10.73 -25.80 4.54
N ARG A 118 11.16 -25.02 3.55
CA ARG A 118 12.51 -24.45 3.52
C ARG A 118 12.76 -23.38 4.58
N ALA A 119 11.76 -22.54 4.87
CA ALA A 119 11.88 -21.54 5.92
C ALA A 119 11.97 -22.20 7.31
N ASP A 120 11.21 -23.27 7.52
CA ASP A 120 11.24 -24.07 8.74
C ASP A 120 12.61 -24.76 8.91
N LEU A 121 13.14 -25.37 7.84
CA LEU A 121 14.47 -25.98 7.83
C LEU A 121 15.57 -24.95 8.13
N ALA A 122 15.56 -23.81 7.45
CA ALA A 122 16.50 -22.72 7.69
C ALA A 122 16.43 -22.14 9.12
N GLY A 123 15.26 -22.18 9.76
CA GLY A 123 15.09 -21.75 11.15
C GLY A 123 15.57 -22.76 12.20
N LEU A 124 15.70 -24.04 11.83
CA LEU A 124 16.17 -25.13 12.68
C LEU A 124 17.70 -25.27 12.67
N VAL A 125 18.39 -24.78 11.64
CA VAL A 125 19.86 -24.74 11.59
C VAL A 125 20.38 -23.66 12.54
N ARG A 126 20.53 -24.01 13.82
CA ARG A 126 21.27 -23.24 14.81
C ARG A 126 22.65 -23.88 15.05
N GLU A 127 23.67 -23.14 14.63
CA GLU A 127 25.04 -22.98 15.16
C GLU A 127 25.97 -24.19 15.45
N ASP A 128 25.53 -25.44 15.61
CA ASP A 128 26.41 -26.51 16.15
C ASP A 128 26.59 -27.79 15.31
N GLU A 129 26.18 -27.84 14.03
CA GLU A 129 26.45 -29.00 13.17
C GLU A 129 27.31 -28.64 11.95
N GLU A 130 28.60 -28.96 12.06
CA GLU A 130 29.57 -29.06 10.96
C GLU A 130 29.11 -30.14 9.97
N GLY A 131 28.13 -29.78 9.14
CA GLY A 131 27.53 -30.65 8.13
C GLY A 131 26.55 -29.87 7.27
N ALA A 132 26.94 -28.68 6.80
CA ALA A 132 26.08 -27.81 6.01
C ALA A 132 25.65 -28.53 4.72
N GLU A 133 24.39 -28.96 4.72
CA GLU A 133 23.65 -29.53 3.61
C GLU A 133 23.74 -28.63 2.37
N GLU A 134 23.66 -29.26 1.20
CA GLU A 134 23.72 -28.66 -0.13
C GLU A 134 22.87 -27.37 -0.19
N ASP A 135 23.48 -26.26 -0.61
CA ASP A 135 22.80 -25.00 -0.88
C ASP A 135 21.60 -25.25 -1.81
N GLU A 136 20.38 -25.32 -1.26
CA GLU A 136 19.10 -25.61 -1.95
C GLU A 136 18.70 -24.53 -2.99
N GLY A 137 19.65 -23.72 -3.46
CA GLY A 137 19.47 -22.71 -4.49
C GLY A 137 18.61 -21.53 -4.02
N PRO A 138 18.10 -20.65 -4.89
CA PRO A 138 17.25 -19.53 -4.47
C PRO A 138 15.83 -19.99 -4.07
N VAL A 139 15.17 -19.23 -3.17
CA VAL A 139 13.77 -19.47 -2.78
C VAL A 139 12.88 -19.51 -4.04
N PRO A 140 12.06 -20.56 -4.25
CA PRO A 140 11.26 -20.69 -5.46
C PRO A 140 10.27 -19.53 -5.58
N LYS A 141 10.26 -18.89 -6.74
CA LYS A 141 9.34 -17.80 -7.07
C LYS A 141 7.95 -18.35 -7.38
N TYR A 142 6.91 -17.61 -7.04
CA TYR A 142 5.57 -17.94 -7.51
C TYR A 142 5.51 -17.79 -9.04
N PRO A 143 4.97 -18.78 -9.77
CA PRO A 143 4.70 -18.61 -11.19
C PRO A 143 3.70 -17.47 -11.40
N ARG A 144 3.90 -16.72 -12.48
CA ARG A 144 3.11 -15.52 -12.79
C ARG A 144 2.26 -15.72 -14.03
N GLY A 145 0.96 -15.55 -13.88
CA GLY A 145 -0.01 -15.54 -14.96
C GLY A 145 -0.75 -14.22 -15.02
N MET A 146 -1.60 -13.94 -14.03
CA MET A 146 -2.40 -12.73 -13.96
C MET A 146 -2.78 -12.42 -12.52
N LEU A 147 -2.39 -11.25 -12.01
CA LEU A 147 -2.75 -10.87 -10.65
C LEU A 147 -4.20 -10.40 -10.55
N ARG A 148 -4.93 -10.93 -9.56
CA ARG A 148 -6.17 -10.37 -9.02
C ARG A 148 -5.86 -9.69 -7.70
N LEU A 149 -6.29 -8.44 -7.59
CA LEU A 149 -6.06 -7.56 -6.45
C LEU A 149 -7.41 -7.17 -5.84
N GLU A 150 -7.44 -7.05 -4.52
CA GLU A 150 -8.47 -6.34 -3.80
C GLU A 150 -7.89 -4.99 -3.37
N LEU A 151 -8.42 -3.90 -3.91
CA LEU A 151 -7.93 -2.54 -3.70
C LEU A 151 -8.93 -1.77 -2.82
N SER A 152 -8.44 -0.95 -1.89
CA SER A 152 -9.28 -0.12 -1.04
C SER A 152 -8.77 1.32 -0.96
N ASP A 153 -9.67 2.30 -0.91
CA ASP A 153 -9.31 3.69 -0.54
C ASP A 153 -9.40 3.93 0.97
N GLY A 154 -9.60 2.88 1.77
CA GLY A 154 -9.84 2.93 3.22
C GLY A 154 -11.29 2.61 3.60
N PHE A 155 -12.25 2.89 2.71
CA PHE A 155 -13.68 2.71 3.02
C PHE A 155 -14.42 1.93 1.93
N THR A 156 -14.07 2.17 0.67
CA THR A 156 -14.61 1.49 -0.49
C THR A 156 -13.57 0.52 -1.03
N THR A 157 -13.98 -0.72 -1.22
CA THR A 157 -13.10 -1.76 -1.77
C THR A 157 -13.57 -2.19 -3.15
N VAL A 158 -12.65 -2.44 -4.07
CA VAL A 158 -12.94 -2.88 -5.44
C VAL A 158 -12.00 -4.01 -5.84
N GLU A 159 -12.51 -4.95 -6.62
CA GLU A 159 -11.68 -5.98 -7.24
C GLU A 159 -11.05 -5.44 -8.51
N ALA A 160 -9.77 -5.70 -8.70
CA ALA A 160 -9.02 -5.34 -9.89
C ALA A 160 -8.29 -6.57 -10.44
N VAL A 161 -8.13 -6.60 -11.76
CA VAL A 161 -7.37 -7.62 -12.46
C VAL A 161 -6.29 -6.94 -13.29
N GLU A 162 -5.10 -7.52 -13.26
CA GLU A 162 -3.96 -7.10 -14.05
C GLU A 162 -4.23 -7.31 -15.54
N TYR A 163 -4.67 -6.25 -16.24
CA TYR A 163 -4.93 -6.29 -17.68
C TYR A 163 -3.64 -6.44 -18.51
N ARG A 164 -2.54 -5.87 -18.04
CA ARG A 164 -1.18 -6.00 -18.60
C ARG A 164 -0.20 -6.15 -17.45
N SER A 165 0.89 -6.86 -17.68
CA SER A 165 1.92 -7.10 -16.66
C SER A 165 2.44 -5.81 -16.04
N ILE A 166 2.39 -5.72 -14.71
CA ILE A 166 2.89 -4.66 -13.84
C ILE A 166 4.08 -5.24 -13.06
N PRO A 167 5.32 -5.18 -13.58
CA PRO A 167 6.45 -5.93 -13.03
C PRO A 167 6.79 -5.58 -11.58
N GLN A 168 6.35 -4.42 -11.08
CA GLN A 168 6.53 -3.97 -9.70
C GLN A 168 5.65 -4.71 -8.68
N LEU A 169 4.62 -5.42 -9.14
CA LEU A 169 3.75 -6.25 -8.30
C LEU A 169 4.08 -7.72 -8.50
N GLU A 170 4.34 -8.43 -7.41
CA GLU A 170 4.76 -9.82 -7.39
C GLU A 170 4.14 -10.56 -6.20
N LEU A 171 3.49 -11.71 -6.48
CA LEU A 171 2.88 -12.54 -5.45
C LEU A 171 3.96 -13.09 -4.49
N GLY A 172 3.72 -12.97 -3.19
CA GLY A 172 4.66 -13.44 -2.16
C GLY A 172 5.91 -12.57 -1.97
N VAL A 173 5.95 -11.40 -2.62
CA VAL A 173 6.95 -10.34 -2.42
C VAL A 173 6.26 -9.02 -2.07
N THR A 174 5.22 -8.61 -2.81
CA THR A 174 4.45 -7.41 -2.51
C THR A 174 3.68 -7.58 -1.18
N PRO A 175 3.91 -6.72 -0.17
CA PRO A 175 3.22 -6.81 1.10
C PRO A 175 1.76 -6.35 1.00
N LEU A 176 0.92 -6.79 1.93
CA LEU A 176 -0.42 -6.23 2.10
C LEU A 176 -0.33 -4.83 2.71
N GLY A 177 -1.30 -3.96 2.39
CA GLY A 177 -1.27 -2.54 2.74
C GLY A 177 -0.41 -1.69 1.80
N TYR A 178 0.27 -2.30 0.82
CA TYR A 178 1.06 -1.61 -0.19
C TYR A 178 0.22 -0.57 -0.94
N LYS A 179 0.74 0.64 -1.06
CA LYS A 179 0.02 1.77 -1.68
C LYS A 179 0.25 1.83 -3.18
N VAL A 180 -0.81 2.03 -3.93
CA VAL A 180 -0.82 2.13 -5.39
C VAL A 180 -1.57 3.40 -5.78
N CYS A 181 -0.96 4.22 -6.64
CA CYS A 181 -1.60 5.41 -7.17
C CYS A 181 -2.25 5.10 -8.53
N MET A 182 -3.58 5.17 -8.58
CA MET A 182 -4.35 5.00 -9.79
C MET A 182 -4.41 6.32 -10.55
N VAL A 183 -3.82 6.37 -11.74
CA VAL A 183 -3.81 7.54 -12.61
C VAL A 183 -4.68 7.30 -13.84
N SER A 184 -5.60 8.21 -14.11
CA SER A 184 -6.36 8.21 -15.37
C SER A 184 -5.54 8.95 -16.43
N ARG A 185 -5.04 8.25 -17.45
CA ARG A 185 -4.53 8.92 -18.65
C ARG A 185 -5.70 9.29 -19.57
N PHE A 186 -5.90 10.58 -19.79
CA PHE A 186 -6.57 11.04 -20.99
C PHE A 186 -5.66 10.75 -22.18
N VAL A 187 -6.05 9.79 -23.02
CA VAL A 187 -5.49 9.68 -24.37
C VAL A 187 -6.51 10.35 -25.28
N SER A 188 -6.24 11.60 -25.66
CA SER A 188 -6.94 12.24 -26.76
C SER A 188 -6.55 11.53 -28.04
N PHE A 189 -7.52 11.04 -28.81
CA PHE A 189 -7.35 10.60 -30.19
C PHE A 189 -7.57 11.78 -31.14
#